data_AF-A0A7X6ZTA6-F1
#
_entry.id   AF-A0A7X6ZTA6-F1
#
_cell.length_a   1.000
_cell.length_b   1.000
_cell.length_c   1.000
_cell.angle_alpha   90.00
_cell.angle_beta   90.00
_cell.angle_gamma   90.00
#
_symmetry.space_group_name_H-M   'P 1'
#
loop_
_entity.id
_entity.type
_entity.pdbx_description
1 polymer ?
#
loop_
_entity_poly.entity_id
_entity_poly.type
_entity_poly.pdbx_seq_one_letter_code
_entity_poly.pdbx_strand_id
1 'polypeptide(L)'
;MLTELSDCVPSTNNVEKEIDAKELSEVISNWLCKLPLDDRVLFLRRYWFGDSVDKLAKECGTTPNKLAGRMYRLRQNLKNSLEKEDIWL
;
A
#
# COMPACT_ATOMS: atom_id res chain seq x y z
N MET A 1 -14.76 0.61 -1.65
CA MET A 1 -13.45 1.31 -1.66
C MET A 1 -12.44 0.78 -0.62
N LEU A 2 -12.78 -0.20 0.24
CA LEU A 2 -11.87 -0.84 1.20
C LEU A 2 -11.24 -2.16 0.70
N THR A 3 -11.67 -2.68 -0.45
CA THR A 3 -11.32 -4.02 -0.94
C THR A 3 -9.94 -4.13 -1.59
N GLU A 4 -9.29 -3.03 -1.95
CA GLU A 4 -7.98 -3.10 -2.64
C GLU A 4 -6.80 -3.36 -1.68
N LEU A 5 -6.99 -3.13 -0.39
CA LEU A 5 -6.00 -3.38 0.67
C LEU A 5 -6.27 -4.66 1.43
N SER A 6 -7.51 -5.18 1.42
CA SER A 6 -7.83 -6.45 2.12
C SER A 6 -7.10 -7.65 1.51
N ASP A 7 -6.77 -7.60 0.23
CA ASP A 7 -5.93 -8.61 -0.43
C ASP A 7 -4.44 -8.44 -0.09
N CYS A 8 -4.09 -7.38 0.65
CA CYS A 8 -2.72 -6.98 0.97
C CYS A 8 -2.51 -6.72 2.45
N VAL A 9 -3.47 -7.05 3.32
CA VAL A 9 -3.33 -6.97 4.78
C VAL A 9 -3.93 -8.24 5.36
N PRO A 10 -3.24 -8.96 6.26
CA PRO A 10 -3.77 -10.21 6.79
C PRO A 10 -5.06 -9.92 7.57
N SER A 11 -6.10 -10.73 7.36
CA SER A 11 -7.35 -10.62 8.12
C SER A 11 -7.13 -11.02 9.58
N THR A 12 -7.69 -10.25 10.52
CA THR A 12 -7.54 -10.38 12.00
C THR A 12 -8.07 -11.68 12.62
N ASN A 13 -8.47 -12.68 11.84
CA ASN A 13 -9.21 -13.85 12.33
C ASN A 13 -8.45 -15.18 12.25
N ASN A 14 -7.14 -15.18 12.00
CA ASN A 14 -6.35 -16.41 12.03
C ASN A 14 -5.42 -16.41 13.26
N VAL A 15 -5.72 -17.30 14.20
CA VAL A 15 -5.10 -17.42 15.54
C VAL A 15 -3.58 -17.67 15.48
N GLU A 16 -3.01 -17.97 14.31
CA GLU A 16 -1.57 -18.21 14.16
C GLU A 16 -0.71 -16.96 13.91
N LYS A 17 -1.26 -15.77 13.58
CA LYS A 17 -0.47 -14.53 13.48
C LYS A 17 -1.31 -13.29 13.79
N GLU A 18 -1.58 -13.04 15.08
CA GLU A 18 -1.74 -11.66 15.54
C GLU A 18 -0.37 -10.99 15.46
N ILE A 19 0.04 -10.53 14.27
CA ILE A 19 1.13 -9.56 14.19
C ILE A 19 0.64 -8.35 14.97
N ASP A 20 1.42 -7.93 15.97
CA ASP A 20 1.10 -6.73 16.74
C ASP A 20 0.90 -5.58 15.74
N ALA A 21 -0.22 -4.87 15.83
CA ALA A 21 -0.53 -3.74 14.97
C ALA A 21 0.65 -2.73 14.92
N LYS A 22 1.43 -2.67 15.98
CA LYS A 22 2.69 -1.92 16.05
C LYS A 22 3.76 -2.45 15.09
N GLU A 23 4.02 -3.75 15.09
CA GLU A 23 5.02 -4.39 14.23
C GLU A 23 4.66 -4.21 12.75
N LEU A 24 3.39 -4.44 12.39
CA LEU A 24 2.91 -4.18 11.03
C LEU A 24 3.07 -2.71 10.63
N SER A 25 2.74 -1.78 11.54
CA SER A 25 2.90 -0.34 11.31
C SER A 25 4.36 0.06 11.10
N GLU A 26 5.29 -0.56 11.82
CA GLU A 26 6.73 -0.33 11.67
C GLU A 26 7.23 -0.83 10.31
N VAL A 27 6.83 -2.02 9.86
CA VAL A 27 7.20 -2.53 8.53
C VAL A 27 6.68 -1.62 7.41
N ILE A 28 5.41 -1.21 7.47
CA ILE A 28 4.82 -0.30 6.47
C ILE A 28 5.52 1.07 6.49
N SER A 29 5.81 1.61 7.68
CA SER A 29 6.51 2.90 7.83
C SER A 29 7.92 2.84 7.24
N ASN A 30 8.67 1.77 7.53
CA ASN A 30 10.01 1.54 6.99
C ASN A 30 9.99 1.35 5.48
N TRP A 31 8.97 0.67 4.94
CA TRP A 31 8.77 0.52 3.50
C TRP A 31 8.48 1.88 2.83
N LEU A 32 7.55 2.68 3.36
CA LEU A 32 7.24 4.02 2.86
C LEU A 32 8.50 4.90 2.83
N CYS A 33 9.34 4.81 3.87
CA CYS A 33 10.60 5.54 3.97
C CYS A 33 11.62 5.19 2.86
N LYS A 34 11.53 4.00 2.27
CA LYS A 34 12.42 3.53 1.18
C LYS A 34 11.92 3.94 -0.22
N LEU A 35 10.67 4.38 -0.35
CA LEU A 35 10.11 4.81 -1.64
C LEU A 35 10.64 6.20 -2.04
N PRO A 36 10.75 6.48 -3.37
CA PRO A 36 10.84 7.84 -3.89
C PRO A 36 9.71 8.72 -3.34
N LEU A 37 9.97 10.02 -3.15
CA LEU A 37 9.01 10.95 -2.55
C LEU A 37 7.65 10.92 -3.26
N ASP A 38 7.65 10.96 -4.59
CA ASP A 38 6.42 10.94 -5.38
C ASP A 38 5.61 9.66 -5.17
N ASP A 39 6.27 8.50 -5.05
CA ASP A 39 5.60 7.23 -4.79
C ASP A 39 5.02 7.16 -3.38
N ARG A 40 5.76 7.67 -2.39
CA ARG A 40 5.30 7.75 -1.00
C ARG A 40 4.06 8.64 -0.89
N VAL A 41 4.13 9.85 -1.43
CA VAL A 41 3.00 10.81 -1.40
C VAL A 41 1.79 10.22 -2.11
N LEU A 42 2.00 9.64 -3.29
CA LEU A 42 0.92 9.07 -4.07
C LEU A 42 0.24 7.89 -3.35
N PHE A 43 1.02 7.02 -2.71
CA PHE A 43 0.49 5.90 -1.93
C PHE A 43 -0.31 6.40 -0.71
N LEU A 44 0.24 7.34 0.07
CA LEU A 44 -0.45 7.93 1.22
C LEU A 44 -1.75 8.62 0.79
N ARG A 45 -1.74 9.39 -0.29
CA ARG A 45 -2.95 10.04 -0.82
C ARG A 45 -4.02 9.04 -1.22
N ARG A 46 -3.63 7.96 -1.89
CA ARG A 46 -4.57 6.92 -2.33
C ARG A 46 -5.17 6.15 -1.16
N TYR A 47 -4.37 5.78 -0.16
CA TYR A 47 -4.75 4.81 0.88
C TYR A 47 -5.02 5.40 2.26
N TRP A 48 -4.38 6.51 2.62
CA TRP A 48 -4.59 7.20 3.89
C TRP A 48 -5.62 8.34 3.77
N PHE A 49 -5.53 9.13 2.70
CA PHE A 49 -6.45 10.25 2.45
C PHE A 49 -7.66 9.87 1.57
N GLY A 50 -7.64 8.69 0.95
CA GLY A 50 -8.76 8.17 0.17
C GLY A 50 -8.99 8.86 -1.17
N ASP A 51 -7.98 9.55 -1.73
CA ASP A 51 -8.09 10.18 -3.04
C ASP A 51 -8.35 9.13 -4.14
N SER A 52 -9.23 9.44 -5.09
CA SER A 52 -9.51 8.55 -6.23
C SER A 52 -8.37 8.54 -7.25
N VAL A 53 -8.24 7.42 -7.97
CA VAL A 53 -7.24 7.28 -9.05
C VAL A 53 -7.46 8.35 -10.13
N ASP A 54 -8.71 8.70 -10.45
CA ASP A 54 -9.01 9.74 -11.44
C ASP A 54 -8.54 11.13 -11.01
N LYS A 55 -8.78 11.50 -9.73
CA LYS A 55 -8.31 12.76 -9.16
C LYS A 55 -6.79 12.83 -9.20
N LEU A 56 -6.12 11.79 -8.72
CA LEU A 56 -4.67 11.71 -8.69
C LEU A 56 -4.07 11.73 -10.10
N ALA A 57 -4.70 11.06 -11.07
CA ALA A 57 -4.21 11.01 -12.44
C ALA A 57 -4.25 12.38 -13.09
N LYS A 58 -5.34 13.14 -12.87
CA LYS A 58 -5.48 14.52 -13.33
C LYS A 58 -4.39 15.42 -12.75
N GLU A 59 -4.14 15.36 -11.45
CA GLU A 59 -3.13 16.19 -10.79
C GLU A 59 -1.69 15.81 -11.20
N CYS A 60 -1.44 14.53 -11.46
CA CYS A 60 -0.15 14.05 -11.98
C CYS A 60 0.01 14.21 -13.50
N GLY A 61 -0.97 14.78 -14.22
CA GLY A 61 -0.90 14.95 -15.68
C GLY A 61 -0.82 13.64 -16.46
N THR A 62 -1.47 12.58 -15.97
CA THR A 62 -1.43 11.23 -16.57
C THR A 62 -2.84 10.64 -16.72
N THR A 63 -2.95 9.49 -17.39
CA THR A 63 -4.22 8.76 -17.47
C THR A 63 -4.47 7.92 -16.21
N PRO A 64 -5.75 7.69 -15.83
CA PRO A 64 -6.11 6.81 -14.72
C PRO A 64 -5.51 5.41 -14.85
N ASN A 65 -5.51 4.85 -16.06
CA ASN A 65 -4.96 3.51 -16.31
C ASN A 65 -3.44 3.45 -16.04
N LYS A 66 -2.68 4.45 -16.49
CA LYS A 66 -1.22 4.52 -16.22
C LYS A 66 -0.94 4.68 -14.72
N LEU A 67 -1.77 5.47 -14.02
CA LEU A 67 -1.65 5.63 -12.57
C LEU A 67 -2.03 4.36 -11.81
N ALA A 68 -3.09 3.66 -12.23
CA ALA A 68 -3.49 2.37 -11.66
C ALA A 68 -2.37 1.33 -11.80
N GLY A 69 -1.69 1.28 -12.95
CA GLY A 69 -0.52 0.43 -13.14
C GLY A 69 0.65 0.79 -12.20
N ARG A 70 0.87 2.08 -11.92
CA ARG A 70 1.86 2.52 -10.92
C ARG A 70 1.46 2.09 -9.51
N MET A 71 0.19 2.26 -9.13
CA MET A 71 -0.35 1.80 -7.83
C MET A 71 -0.22 0.30 -7.65
N TYR A 72 -0.50 -0.48 -8.70
CA TYR A 72 -0.35 -1.93 -8.67
C TYR A 72 1.10 -2.33 -8.35
N ARG A 73 2.09 -1.72 -9.02
CA ARG A 73 3.52 -1.99 -8.74
C ARG A 73 3.91 -1.63 -7.30
N LEU A 74 3.39 -0.52 -6.75
CA LEU A 74 3.63 -0.17 -5.35
C LEU A 74 3.03 -1.19 -4.38
N ARG A 75 1.81 -1.67 -4.64
CA ARG A 75 1.20 -2.74 -3.84
C ARG A 75 2.00 -4.04 -3.87
N GLN A 76 2.48 -4.45 -5.06
CA GLN A 76 3.35 -5.63 -5.16
C GLN A 76 4.67 -5.43 -4.40
N ASN A 77 5.24 -4.23 -4.45
CA ASN A 77 6.45 -3.91 -3.71
C ASN A 77 6.24 -3.92 -2.18
N LEU A 78 5.10 -3.42 -1.70
CA LEU A 78 4.70 -3.54 -0.30
C LEU A 78 4.55 -5.01 0.10
N LYS A 79 3.82 -5.80 -0.68
CA LYS A 79 3.65 -7.25 -0.45
C LYS A 79 5.00 -7.96 -0.29
N ASN A 80 5.91 -7.75 -1.23
CA ASN A 80 7.26 -8.33 -1.15
C ASN A 80 8.06 -7.84 0.08
N SER A 81 7.76 -6.66 0.60
CA SER A 81 8.42 -6.14 1.81
C SER A 81 7.86 -6.77 3.08
N LEU A 82 6.56 -7.06 3.10
CA LEU A 82 5.90 -7.78 4.19
C LEU A 82 6.35 -9.25 4.22
N GLU A 83 6.38 -9.92 3.07
CA GLU A 83 6.81 -11.32 2.97
C GLU A 83 8.26 -11.54 3.43
N LYS A 84 9.14 -10.52 3.29
CA LYS A 84 10.52 -10.57 3.79
C LYS A 84 10.64 -10.53 5.31
N GLU A 85 9.65 -9.98 5.98
CA GLU A 85 9.55 -9.94 7.44
C GLU A 85 8.66 -11.11 7.94
N ASP A 86 8.49 -12.15 7.12
CA ASP A 86 7.63 -13.31 7.37
C ASP A 86 6.14 -12.94 7.59
N ILE A 87 5.69 -11.79 7.07
CA ILE A 87 4.30 -11.35 7.08
C ILE A 87 3.65 -11.75 5.76
N TRP A 88 2.78 -12.75 5.80
CA TRP A 88 2.07 -13.28 4.64
C TRP A 88 0.67 -12.67 4.54
N LEU A 89 0.28 -12.33 3.31
CA LEU A 89 -0.99 -11.70 2.95
C LEU A 89 -1.91 -12.67 2.22
#